data_AF-A0A819YYG6-F1
#
_entry.id   AF-A0A819YYG6-F1
#
_cell.length_a   1.000
_cell.length_b   1.000
_cell.length_c   1.000
_cell.angle_alpha   90.00
_cell.angle_beta   90.00
_cell.angle_gamma   90.00
#
_symmetry.space_group_name_H-M   'P 1'
#
loop_
_entity.id
_entity.type
_entity.pdbx_description
1 polymer ?
#
loop_
_entity_poly.entity_id
_entity_poly.type
_entity_poly.pdbx_seq_one_letter_code
_entity_poly.pdbx_strand_id
1 'polypeptide(L)'
;MTIDSTLSSTTNTKPIIALDCDGVLLDYHATFAQIYEQTFGKKLTIVSPNAHYAERKYNVNFNDEEKEQFKQVWNEYGWRRMPMHDGALEACLLLHEAGYELICVTAMSSNFIEHRLENFRLHGFPIDKI
;
A
#
# COMPACT_ATOMS: atom_id res chain seq x y z
N MET A 1 -22.26 14.54 -52.45
CA MET A 1 -22.63 14.84 -51.04
C MET A 1 -21.85 13.85 -50.20
N THR A 2 -20.66 14.24 -49.76
CA THR A 2 -19.74 13.37 -49.02
C THR A 2 -20.01 13.61 -47.55
N ILE A 3 -20.59 12.62 -46.86
CA ILE A 3 -20.74 12.65 -45.41
C ILE A 3 -19.37 12.30 -44.81
N ASP A 4 -18.73 13.33 -44.28
CA ASP A 4 -17.55 13.23 -43.44
C ASP A 4 -18.00 12.74 -42.06
N SER A 5 -17.87 11.44 -41.79
CA SER A 5 -18.12 10.86 -40.47
C SER A 5 -16.81 10.88 -39.68
N THR A 6 -16.40 12.06 -39.23
CA THR A 6 -15.43 12.19 -38.15
C THR A 6 -16.06 11.63 -36.88
N LEU A 7 -15.79 10.36 -36.59
CA LEU A 7 -15.96 9.76 -35.28
C LEU A 7 -15.13 10.59 -34.30
N SER A 8 -15.82 11.49 -33.59
CA SER A 8 -15.30 12.13 -32.39
C SER A 8 -14.93 11.02 -31.42
N SER A 9 -13.62 10.75 -31.28
CA SER A 9 -13.10 9.89 -30.23
C SER A 9 -13.28 10.64 -28.91
N THR A 10 -14.48 10.55 -28.33
CA THR A 10 -14.64 10.89 -26.92
C THR A 10 -13.78 9.91 -26.15
N THR A 11 -12.67 10.41 -25.60
CA THR A 11 -11.85 9.67 -24.64
C THR A 11 -12.76 9.35 -23.45
N ASN A 12 -13.39 8.18 -23.46
CA ASN A 12 -14.24 7.73 -22.37
C ASN A 12 -13.32 7.36 -21.20
N THR A 13 -12.93 8.36 -20.42
CA THR A 13 -12.09 8.20 -19.23
C THR A 13 -12.87 7.38 -18.21
N LYS A 14 -12.29 6.25 -17.77
CA LYS A 14 -12.87 5.45 -16.69
C LYS A 14 -13.07 6.32 -15.44
N PRO A 15 -14.16 6.16 -14.67
CA PRO A 15 -14.29 6.82 -13.38
C PRO A 15 -13.18 6.34 -12.43
N ILE A 16 -12.61 7.26 -11.65
CA ILE A 16 -11.48 6.98 -10.76
C ILE A 16 -11.96 6.76 -9.33
N ILE A 17 -11.41 5.75 -8.66
CA ILE A 17 -11.49 5.59 -7.21
C ILE A 17 -10.08 5.74 -6.63
N ALA A 18 -9.93 6.69 -5.73
CA ALA A 18 -8.74 6.83 -4.91
C ALA A 18 -8.84 5.90 -3.69
N LEU A 19 -7.83 5.07 -3.48
CA LEU A 19 -7.77 4.11 -2.39
C LEU A 19 -6.58 4.43 -1.49
N ASP A 20 -6.82 4.57 -0.19
CA ASP A 20 -5.73 4.53 0.79
C ASP A 20 -5.06 3.14 0.78
N CYS A 21 -3.81 3.06 1.24
CA CYS A 21 -2.98 1.87 1.11
C CYS A 21 -2.66 1.22 2.45
N ASP A 22 -1.89 1.92 3.28
CA ASP A 22 -1.25 1.37 4.48
C ASP A 22 -2.26 1.32 5.64
N GLY A 23 -2.79 0.13 5.92
CA GLY A 23 -3.90 -0.11 6.85
C GLY A 23 -5.28 -0.24 6.17
N VAL A 24 -5.33 -0.18 4.83
CA VAL A 24 -6.56 -0.40 4.04
C VAL A 24 -6.38 -1.54 3.05
N LEU A 25 -5.43 -1.43 2.11
CA LEU A 25 -5.10 -2.50 1.18
C LEU A 25 -4.05 -3.44 1.75
N LEU A 26 -3.06 -2.89 2.47
CA LEU A 26 -1.89 -3.59 2.95
C LEU A 26 -1.74 -3.45 4.46
N ASP A 27 -1.28 -4.51 5.13
CA ASP A 27 -1.15 -4.55 6.59
C ASP A 27 0.18 -3.94 7.04
N TYR A 28 0.13 -2.64 7.26
CA TYR A 28 1.22 -1.85 7.80
C TYR A 28 1.65 -2.31 9.20
N HIS A 29 0.71 -2.69 10.07
CA HIS A 29 1.02 -3.09 11.45
C HIS A 29 1.73 -4.44 11.50
N ALA A 30 1.34 -5.40 10.66
CA ALA A 30 2.03 -6.68 10.54
C ALA A 30 3.45 -6.47 10.00
N THR A 31 3.61 -5.64 8.98
CA THR A 31 4.93 -5.28 8.41
C THR A 31 5.82 -4.63 9.47
N PHE A 32 5.28 -3.69 10.26
CA PHE A 32 6.02 -3.05 11.36
C PHE A 32 6.57 -4.08 12.34
N ALA A 33 5.75 -5.04 12.77
CA ALA A 33 6.19 -6.09 13.68
C ALA A 33 7.27 -6.99 13.07
N GLN A 34 7.14 -7.35 11.80
CA GLN A 34 8.12 -8.16 11.07
C GLN A 34 9.46 -7.43 10.92
N ILE A 35 9.44 -6.16 10.50
CA ILE A 35 10.66 -5.36 10.38
C ILE A 35 11.29 -5.15 11.76
N TYR A 36 10.50 -4.92 12.81
CA TYR A 36 11.03 -4.79 14.16
C TYR A 36 11.75 -6.07 14.62
N GLU A 37 11.14 -7.23 14.38
CA GLU A 37 11.77 -8.52 14.67
C GLU A 37 13.04 -8.72 13.84
N GLN A 38 13.04 -8.35 12.57
CA GLN A 38 14.22 -8.45 11.71
C GLN A 38 15.36 -7.52 12.16
N THR A 39 15.05 -6.30 12.60
CA THR A 39 16.06 -5.32 13.05
C THR A 39 16.62 -5.67 14.43
N PHE A 40 15.77 -6.09 15.38
CA PHE A 40 16.17 -6.21 16.80
C PHE A 40 16.10 -7.64 17.35
N GLY A 41 15.72 -8.62 16.54
CA GLY A 41 15.58 -10.02 16.96
C GLY A 41 14.45 -10.27 17.97
N LYS A 42 13.51 -9.33 18.11
CA LYS A 42 12.46 -9.37 19.14
C LYS A 42 11.07 -9.37 18.53
N LYS A 43 10.26 -10.36 18.92
CA LYS A 43 8.82 -10.40 18.61
C LYS A 43 8.05 -9.39 19.44
N LEU A 44 7.19 -8.63 18.78
CA LEU A 44 6.28 -7.69 19.42
C LEU A 44 4.97 -8.37 19.81
N THR A 45 4.37 -7.89 20.89
CA THR A 45 3.01 -8.27 21.32
C THR A 45 2.10 -7.07 21.23
N ILE A 46 0.85 -7.28 20.81
CA ILE A 46 -0.14 -6.20 20.74
C ILE A 46 -0.52 -5.76 22.16
N VAL A 47 -0.38 -4.48 22.45
CA VAL A 47 -0.78 -3.84 23.71
C VAL A 47 -2.01 -2.97 23.52
N SER A 48 -2.14 -2.31 22.36
CA SER A 48 -3.27 -1.44 22.02
C SER A 48 -3.85 -1.81 20.65
N PRO A 49 -4.78 -2.77 20.55
CA PRO A 49 -5.23 -3.33 19.27
C PRO A 49 -5.77 -2.29 18.27
N ASN A 50 -6.45 -1.27 18.78
CA ASN A 50 -7.12 -0.23 18.00
C ASN A 50 -6.26 1.04 17.82
N ALA A 51 -4.97 1.01 18.19
CA ALA A 51 -4.10 2.15 17.97
C ALA A 51 -3.78 2.32 16.49
N HIS A 52 -3.91 3.56 16.00
CA HIS A 52 -3.56 3.90 14.62
C HIS A 52 -2.05 3.76 14.36
N TYR A 53 -1.21 4.31 15.25
CA TYR A 53 0.25 4.22 15.14
C TYR A 53 0.79 2.87 15.65
N ALA A 54 1.71 2.27 14.90
CA ALA A 54 2.28 0.96 15.23
C ALA A 54 3.09 0.99 16.54
N GLU A 55 3.85 2.06 16.78
CA GLU A 55 4.61 2.26 18.02
C GLU A 55 3.70 2.20 19.24
N ARG A 56 2.51 2.83 19.16
CA ARG A 56 1.51 2.74 20.22
C ARG A 56 0.88 1.36 20.30
N LYS A 57 0.57 0.73 19.17
CA LYS A 57 -0.02 -0.62 19.12
C LYS A 57 0.83 -1.65 19.83
N TYR A 58 2.15 -1.57 19.68
CA TYR A 58 3.12 -2.52 20.23
C TYR A 58 3.88 -2.00 21.46
N ASN A 59 3.60 -0.78 21.92
CA ASN A 59 4.32 -0.11 23.00
C ASN A 59 5.84 -0.03 22.75
N VAL A 60 6.22 0.38 21.54
CA VAL A 60 7.61 0.60 21.12
C VAL A 60 7.96 2.07 21.31
N ASN A 61 9.08 2.34 21.96
CA ASN A 61 9.67 3.67 22.06
C ASN A 61 11.12 3.57 21.58
N PHE A 62 11.40 4.12 20.39
CA PHE A 62 12.74 4.15 19.84
C PHE A 62 13.58 5.28 20.45
N ASN A 63 14.84 5.01 20.72
CA ASN A 63 15.85 6.07 20.74
C ASN A 63 16.28 6.42 19.30
N ASP A 64 17.11 7.46 19.14
CA ASP A 64 17.49 7.96 17.82
C ASP A 64 18.27 6.92 16.98
N GLU A 65 19.15 6.14 17.61
CA GLU A 65 19.92 5.10 16.94
C GLU A 65 19.03 3.94 16.48
N GLU A 66 18.16 3.44 17.35
CA GLU A 66 17.21 2.38 17.01
C GLU A 66 16.27 2.83 15.89
N LYS A 67 15.80 4.08 15.94
CA LYS A 67 14.94 4.64 14.90
C LYS A 67 15.63 4.66 13.54
N GLU A 68 16.92 4.97 13.50
CA GLU A 68 17.69 4.96 12.26
C GLU A 68 17.94 3.55 11.74
N GLN A 69 18.32 2.60 12.62
CA GLN A 69 18.47 1.19 12.27
C GLN A 69 17.16 0.60 11.72
N PHE A 70 16.04 0.88 12.38
CA PHE A 70 14.72 0.43 11.93
C PHE A 70 14.36 1.01 10.56
N LYS A 71 14.58 2.31 10.34
CA LYS A 71 14.33 2.96 9.05
C LYS A 71 15.15 2.35 7.92
N GLN A 72 16.41 2.00 8.15
CA GLN A 72 17.26 1.39 7.14
C GLN A 72 16.67 0.06 6.66
N VAL A 73 16.33 -0.84 7.59
CA VAL A 73 15.70 -2.12 7.26
C VAL A 73 14.32 -1.93 6.65
N TRP A 74 13.53 -0.98 7.16
CA TRP A 74 12.21 -0.66 6.61
C TRP A 74 12.29 -0.18 5.16
N ASN A 75 13.22 0.71 4.85
CA ASN A 75 13.38 1.25 3.51
C ASN A 75 13.86 0.19 2.50
N GLU A 76 14.62 -0.80 2.97
CA GLU A 76 15.09 -1.91 2.13
C GLU A 76 14.00 -2.96 1.88
N TYR A 77 13.15 -3.26 2.88
CA TYR A 77 12.22 -4.39 2.81
C TYR A 77 10.74 -4.04 2.98
N GLY A 78 10.42 -3.13 3.90
CA GLY A 78 9.07 -2.87 4.38
C GLY A 78 8.10 -2.46 3.27
N TRP A 79 8.46 -1.47 2.45
CA TRP A 79 7.58 -0.97 1.37
C TRP A 79 7.32 -1.98 0.24
N ARG A 80 8.21 -2.96 0.05
CA ARG A 80 8.19 -3.87 -1.10
C ARG A 80 7.37 -5.15 -0.85
N ARG A 81 7.15 -5.52 0.42
CA ARG A 81 6.67 -6.87 0.79
C ARG A 81 5.60 -6.88 1.88
N MET A 82 4.84 -5.80 2.01
CA MET A 82 3.71 -5.78 2.95
C MET A 82 2.67 -6.82 2.55
N PRO A 83 2.16 -7.63 3.49
CA PRO A 83 1.03 -8.51 3.24
C PRO A 83 -0.24 -7.68 2.99
N MET A 84 -1.17 -8.22 2.22
CA MET A 84 -2.47 -7.59 1.99
C MET A 84 -3.45 -7.87 3.13
N HIS A 85 -4.41 -6.99 3.35
CA HIS A 85 -5.57 -7.28 4.20
C HIS A 85 -6.52 -8.28 3.53
N ASP A 86 -7.22 -9.06 4.35
CA ASP A 86 -8.24 -10.00 3.88
C ASP A 86 -9.32 -9.26 3.07
N GLY A 87 -9.66 -9.80 1.90
CA GLY A 87 -10.65 -9.23 0.99
C GLY A 87 -10.20 -7.99 0.20
N ALA A 88 -9.02 -7.43 0.46
CA ALA A 88 -8.55 -6.23 -0.26
C ALA A 88 -8.41 -6.48 -1.78
N LEU A 89 -7.79 -7.60 -2.16
CA LEU A 89 -7.63 -7.97 -3.57
C LEU A 89 -8.99 -8.20 -4.24
N GLU A 90 -9.89 -8.95 -3.59
CA GLU A 90 -11.22 -9.25 -4.13
C GLU A 90 -12.03 -7.96 -4.36
N ALA A 91 -12.02 -7.03 -3.40
CA ALA A 91 -12.68 -5.74 -3.54
C ALA A 91 -12.10 -4.92 -4.71
N CYS A 92 -10.77 -4.87 -4.85
CA CYS A 92 -10.13 -4.19 -5.97
C CYS A 92 -10.48 -4.82 -7.32
N LEU A 93 -10.51 -6.15 -7.42
CA LEU A 93 -10.90 -6.84 -8.64
C LEU A 93 -12.35 -6.53 -9.02
N LEU A 94 -13.29 -6.58 -8.06
CA LEU A 94 -14.70 -6.23 -8.29
C LEU A 94 -14.88 -4.80 -8.78
N LEU A 95 -14.16 -3.84 -8.20
CA LEU A 95 -14.20 -2.44 -8.64
C LEU A 95 -13.59 -2.27 -10.04
N HIS A 96 -12.48 -2.96 -10.33
CA HIS A 96 -11.86 -2.93 -11.65
C HIS A 96 -12.78 -3.53 -12.73
N GLU A 97 -13.41 -4.67 -12.45
CA GLU A 97 -14.39 -5.33 -13.32
C GLU A 97 -15.65 -4.48 -13.54
N ALA A 98 -16.06 -3.70 -12.54
CA ALA A 98 -17.13 -2.71 -12.66
C ALA A 98 -16.75 -1.49 -13.54
N GLY A 99 -15.52 -1.42 -14.03
CA GLY A 99 -15.05 -0.41 -14.98
C GLY A 99 -14.36 0.80 -14.36
N TYR A 100 -14.06 0.76 -13.06
CA TYR A 100 -13.30 1.82 -12.40
C TYR A 100 -11.79 1.72 -12.67
N GLU A 101 -11.14 2.87 -12.73
CA GLU A 101 -9.69 2.96 -12.57
C GLU A 101 -9.36 3.15 -11.10
N LEU A 102 -8.43 2.35 -10.58
CA LEU A 102 -8.03 2.38 -9.18
C LEU A 102 -6.68 3.08 -9.06
N ILE A 103 -6.63 4.13 -8.25
CA ILE A 103 -5.40 4.86 -7.94
C ILE A 103 -5.13 4.73 -6.45
N CYS A 104 -3.97 4.20 -6.10
CA CYS A 104 -3.50 4.20 -4.73
C CYS A 104 -3.13 5.63 -4.32
N VAL A 105 -3.43 6.03 -3.10
CA VAL A 105 -2.99 7.29 -2.49
C VAL A 105 -2.39 6.93 -1.14
N THR A 106 -1.14 7.32 -0.88
CA THR A 106 -0.42 6.92 0.34
C THR A 106 0.44 8.06 0.87
N ALA A 107 0.66 8.06 2.18
CA ALA A 107 1.62 8.95 2.86
C ALA A 107 3.08 8.48 2.71
N MET A 108 3.33 7.38 2.00
CA MET A 108 4.68 6.87 1.68
C MET A 108 5.48 7.89 0.85
N SER A 109 6.79 7.98 1.10
CA SER A 109 7.69 8.79 0.28
C SER A 109 7.73 8.31 -1.17
N SER A 110 7.76 9.25 -2.12
CA SER A 110 7.82 8.98 -3.56
C SER A 110 9.03 8.14 -3.99
N ASN A 111 10.10 8.10 -3.20
CA ASN A 111 11.27 7.25 -3.44
C ASN A 111 10.94 5.74 -3.43
N PHE A 112 9.78 5.35 -2.90
CA PHE A 112 9.35 3.96 -2.78
C PHE A 112 8.19 3.58 -3.72
N ILE A 113 7.82 4.43 -4.68
CA ILE A 113 6.74 4.16 -5.64
C ILE A 113 6.95 2.80 -6.33
N GLU A 114 8.14 2.52 -6.85
CA GLU A 114 8.40 1.24 -7.53
C GLU A 114 8.33 0.03 -6.60
N HIS A 115 8.74 0.18 -5.34
CA HIS A 115 8.59 -0.88 -4.34
C HIS A 115 7.12 -1.20 -4.11
N ARG A 116 6.27 -0.18 -4.02
CA ARG A 116 4.82 -0.37 -3.84
C ARG A 116 4.16 -0.95 -5.08
N LEU A 117 4.51 -0.49 -6.29
CA LEU A 117 4.00 -1.08 -7.53
C LEU A 117 4.42 -2.55 -7.67
N GLU A 118 5.64 -2.89 -7.28
CA GLU A 118 6.06 -4.30 -7.20
C GLU A 118 5.25 -5.09 -6.17
N ASN A 119 5.03 -4.54 -4.98
CA ASN A 119 4.18 -5.15 -3.96
C ASN A 119 2.77 -5.42 -4.47
N PHE A 120 2.18 -4.50 -5.23
CA PHE A 120 0.87 -4.68 -5.85
C PHE A 120 0.88 -5.77 -6.91
N ARG A 121 1.90 -5.79 -7.78
CA ARG A 121 2.08 -6.85 -8.78
C ARG A 121 2.23 -8.23 -8.14
N LEU A 122 2.96 -8.35 -7.02
CA LEU A 122 3.14 -9.60 -6.29
C LEU A 122 1.82 -10.16 -5.73
N HIS A 123 0.90 -9.29 -5.30
CA HIS A 123 -0.41 -9.69 -4.81
C HIS A 123 -1.48 -9.79 -5.91
N GLY A 124 -1.19 -9.30 -7.13
CA GLY A 124 -2.13 -9.31 -8.25
C GLY A 124 -3.15 -8.17 -8.22
N PHE A 125 -2.90 -7.08 -7.48
CA PHE A 125 -3.78 -5.92 -7.49
C PHE A 125 -3.85 -5.29 -8.90
N PRO A 126 -5.05 -4.91 -9.39
CA PRO A 126 -5.22 -4.20 -10.66
C PRO A 126 -4.96 -2.69 -10.49
N ILE A 127 -3.83 -2.33 -9.87
CA ILE A 127 -3.44 -0.94 -9.55
C ILE A 127 -2.05 -0.69 -10.12
N ASP A 128 -1.93 0.28 -11.02
CA ASP A 128 -0.68 0.68 -11.67
C ASP A 128 -0.26 2.14 -11.38
N LYS A 129 -1.02 2.85 -10.55
CA LYS A 129 -0.81 4.26 -10.19
C LYS A 129 -0.89 4.49 -8.68
N ILE A 130 0.00 5.36 -8.20
CA ILE A 130 0.20 5.78 -6.80
C ILE A 130 0.28 7.30 -6.76
#